data_AF-A0A947EMJ5-F1
#
_entry.id   AF-A0A947EMJ5-F1
#
_cell.length_a   1.000
_cell.length_b   1.000
_cell.length_c   1.000
_cell.angle_alpha   90.00
_cell.angle_beta   90.00
_cell.angle_gamma   90.00
#
_symmetry.space_group_name_H-M   'P 1'
#
loop_
_entity.id
_entity.type
_entity.pdbx_description
1 polymer ?
#
loop_
_entity_poly.entity_id
_entity_poly.type
_entity_poly.pdbx_seq_one_letter_code
_entity_poly.pdbx_strand_id
1 'polypeptide(L)'
;MKKRTLGFWEIWNMSFGFLGIQMGFALQNANVSRIFQTLGAEIEDIPILWVAAPLTGLIVQPIIGYFSDRTWHPKLGRRRPYFLIGAILAS
;
A
#
# COMPACT_ATOMS: atom_id res chain seq x y z
N MET A 1 13.80 14.39 19.71
CA MET A 1 14.31 13.36 18.76
C MET A 1 15.26 14.04 17.77
N LYS A 2 16.55 13.67 17.76
CA LYS A 2 17.49 14.13 16.72
C LYS A 2 17.13 13.41 15.42
N LYS A 3 16.66 14.14 14.39
CA LYS A 3 16.39 13.53 13.07
C LYS A 3 17.73 13.05 12.50
N ARG A 4 17.83 11.76 12.16
CA ARG A 4 19.00 11.20 11.50
C ARG A 4 19.08 11.78 10.08
N THR A 5 20.20 12.39 9.72
CA THR A 5 20.49 12.78 8.33
C THR A 5 20.84 11.53 7.54
N LEU A 6 20.14 11.27 6.44
CA LEU A 6 20.38 10.11 5.59
C LEU A 6 21.51 10.42 4.59
N GLY A 7 22.40 9.46 4.36
CA GLY A 7 23.43 9.57 3.33
C GLY A 7 22.86 9.45 1.91
N PHE A 8 23.62 9.86 0.90
CA PHE A 8 23.22 9.79 -0.51
C PHE A 8 22.75 8.38 -0.92
N TRP A 9 23.51 7.34 -0.58
CA TRP A 9 23.18 5.95 -0.92
C TRP A 9 21.93 5.42 -0.20
N GLU A 10 21.64 5.93 1.00
CA GLU A 10 20.41 5.55 1.72
C GLU A 10 19.18 6.14 1.03
N ILE A 11 19.27 7.42 0.63
CA ILE A 11 18.22 8.10 -0.14
C ILE A 11 18.05 7.42 -1.50
N TRP A 12 19.14 7.10 -2.20
CA TRP A 12 19.10 6.39 -3.48
C TRP A 12 18.36 5.05 -3.37
N ASN A 13 18.74 4.21 -2.39
CA ASN A 13 18.10 2.91 -2.18
C ASN A 13 16.61 3.03 -1.85
N MET A 14 16.23 4.00 -1.01
CA MET A 14 14.82 4.26 -0.71
C MET A 14 14.04 4.71 -1.95
N SER A 15 14.60 5.64 -2.73
CA SER A 15 13.97 6.16 -3.95
C SER A 15 13.83 5.09 -5.03
N PHE A 16 14.86 4.25 -5.22
CA PHE A 16 14.83 3.17 -6.19
C PHE A 16 13.80 2.09 -5.81
N GLY A 17 13.75 1.71 -4.52
CA GLY A 17 12.71 0.83 -4.01
C GLY A 17 11.31 1.40 -4.21
N PHE A 18 11.14 2.71 -3.96
CA PHE A 18 9.86 3.39 -4.19
C PHE A 18 9.50 3.43 -5.69
N LEU A 19 10.46 3.66 -6.58
CA LEU A 19 10.26 3.63 -8.02
C LEU A 19 9.70 2.28 -8.51
N GLY A 20 10.22 1.16 -8.01
CA GLY A 20 9.69 -0.17 -8.34
C GLY A 20 8.23 -0.35 -7.90
N ILE A 21 7.90 0.08 -6.68
CA ILE A 21 6.53 0.04 -6.15
C ILE A 21 5.59 0.87 -7.02
N GLN A 22 6.00 2.09 -7.39
CA GLN A 22 5.20 2.98 -8.23
C GLN A 22 4.97 2.40 -9.63
N MET A 23 5.99 1.74 -10.22
CA MET A 23 5.86 1.08 -11.51
C MET A 23 4.84 -0.08 -11.45
N GLY A 24 4.88 -0.90 -10.39
CA GLY A 24 3.90 -1.96 -10.17
C GLY A 24 2.47 -1.43 -10.04
N PHE A 25 2.27 -0.40 -9.22
CA PHE A 25 0.95 0.24 -9.08
C PHE A 25 0.48 0.89 -10.37
N ALA A 26 1.38 1.51 -11.16
CA ALA A 26 1.01 2.11 -12.44
C ALA A 26 0.51 1.05 -13.44
N LEU A 27 1.21 -0.09 -13.54
CA LEU A 27 0.80 -1.20 -14.40
C LEU A 27 -0.54 -1.81 -13.95
N GLN A 28 -0.73 -1.98 -12.64
CA GLN A 28 -2.00 -2.46 -12.09
C GLN A 28 -3.13 -1.48 -12.40
N ASN A 29 -2.94 -0.19 -12.15
CA ASN A 29 -3.94 0.85 -12.36
C ASN A 29 -4.32 1.00 -13.84
N ALA A 30 -3.35 0.88 -14.75
CA ALA A 30 -3.60 0.94 -16.19
C ALA A 30 -4.39 -0.27 -16.74
N ASN A 31 -4.35 -1.41 -16.03
CA ASN A 31 -4.98 -2.66 -16.47
C ASN A 31 -6.16 -3.10 -15.58
N VAL A 32 -6.49 -2.37 -14.52
CA VAL A 32 -7.51 -2.79 -13.53
C VAL A 32 -8.87 -3.04 -14.18
N SER A 33 -9.30 -2.17 -15.10
CA SER A 33 -10.58 -2.35 -15.79
C SER A 33 -10.59 -3.61 -16.65
N ARG A 34 -9.46 -3.90 -17.33
CA ARG A 34 -9.30 -5.13 -18.12
C ARG A 34 -9.30 -6.36 -17.22
N ILE A 35 -8.62 -6.31 -16.07
CA ILE A 35 -8.61 -7.40 -15.08
C ILE A 35 -10.04 -7.69 -14.62
N PHE A 36 -10.82 -6.67 -14.23
CA PHE A 36 -12.21 -6.87 -13.81
C PHE A 36 -13.09 -7.46 -14.92
N GLN A 37 -12.94 -7.00 -16.16
CA GLN A 37 -13.65 -7.58 -17.31
C GLN A 37 -13.28 -9.06 -17.54
N THR A 38 -11.99 -9.42 -17.43
CA THR A 38 -11.55 -10.82 -17.57
C THR A 38 -12.05 -11.73 -16.45
N LEU A 39 -12.40 -11.16 -15.29
CA LEU A 39 -13.01 -11.87 -14.16
C LEU A 39 -14.55 -11.98 -14.28
N GLY A 40 -15.13 -11.46 -15.37
CA GLY A 40 -16.57 -11.55 -15.66
C GLY A 40 -17.38 -10.33 -15.23
N ALA A 41 -16.75 -9.22 -14.85
CA ALA A 41 -17.48 -7.98 -14.56
C ALA A 41 -18.01 -7.33 -15.85
N GLU A 42 -19.28 -6.91 -15.83
CA GLU A 42 -19.85 -6.12 -16.91
C GLU A 42 -19.24 -4.72 -16.94
N ILE A 43 -19.25 -4.08 -18.12
CA ILE A 43 -18.64 -2.74 -18.29
C ILE A 43 -19.32 -1.70 -17.38
N GLU A 44 -20.61 -1.90 -17.13
CA GLU A 44 -21.45 -1.04 -16.30
C GLU A 44 -21.07 -1.10 -14.81
N ASP A 45 -20.49 -2.21 -14.36
CA ASP A 45 -20.05 -2.43 -12.97
C ASP A 45 -18.62 -1.92 -12.71
N ILE A 46 -17.83 -1.64 -13.76
CA ILE A 46 -16.44 -1.20 -13.61
C ILE A 46 -16.33 0.07 -12.73
N PRO A 47 -17.16 1.11 -12.89
CA PRO A 47 -17.07 2.30 -12.05
C PRO A 47 -17.26 2.00 -10.56
N ILE A 48 -18.22 1.14 -10.18
CA ILE A 48 -18.45 0.80 -8.76
C ILE A 48 -17.29 -0.04 -8.21
N LEU A 49 -16.70 -0.94 -9.01
CA LEU A 49 -15.50 -1.69 -8.63
C LEU A 49 -14.29 -0.76 -8.40
N TRP A 50 -14.16 0.32 -9.18
CA TRP A 50 -13.13 1.33 -8.95
C TRP A 50 -13.32 2.12 -7.65
N VAL A 51 -14.56 2.31 -7.20
CA VAL A 51 -14.87 2.97 -5.91
C VAL A 51 -14.50 2.11 -4.71
N ALA A 52 -14.45 0.78 -4.86
CA ALA A 52 -14.07 -0.12 -3.79
C ALA A 52 -12.66 0.18 -3.23
N ALA A 53 -11.70 0.54 -4.09
CA ALA A 53 -10.34 0.87 -3.69
C ALA A 53 -10.24 2.10 -2.76
N PRO A 54 -10.73 3.30 -3.13
CA PRO A 54 -10.73 4.46 -2.24
C PRO A 54 -11.60 4.27 -1.01
N LEU A 55 -12.72 3.55 -1.10
CA LEU A 55 -13.58 3.25 0.05
C LEU A 55 -12.84 2.38 1.09
N THR A 56 -12.16 1.33 0.64
CA THR A 56 -11.34 0.49 1.51
C THR A 56 -10.21 1.32 2.12
N GLY A 57 -9.56 2.19 1.35
CA GLY A 57 -8.54 3.11 1.85
C GLY A 57 -9.07 4.04 2.95
N LEU A 58 -10.24 4.64 2.75
CA LEU A 58 -10.88 5.54 3.71
C LEU A 58 -11.15 4.87 5.06
N ILE A 59 -11.53 3.59 5.05
CA ILE A 59 -11.87 2.84 6.27
C ILE A 59 -10.60 2.28 6.93
N VAL A 60 -9.75 1.63 6.14
CA VAL A 60 -8.60 0.89 6.67
C VAL A 60 -7.48 1.83 7.13
N GLN A 61 -7.23 2.95 6.44
CA GLN A 61 -6.13 3.84 6.78
C GLN A 61 -6.26 4.45 8.20
N PRO A 62 -7.41 5.02 8.63
CA PRO A 62 -7.55 5.56 9.98
C PRO A 62 -7.43 4.48 11.06
N ILE A 63 -8.00 3.29 10.83
CA ILE A 63 -7.96 2.17 11.78
C ILE A 63 -6.52 1.71 11.98
N ILE A 64 -5.81 1.38 10.90
CA ILE A 64 -4.42 0.96 10.97
C ILE A 64 -3.54 2.09 11.52
N GLY A 65 -3.78 3.35 11.16
CA GLY A 65 -3.07 4.50 11.70
C GLY A 65 -3.21 4.60 13.23
N TYR A 66 -4.44 4.51 13.72
CA TYR A 66 -4.77 4.56 15.15
C TYR A 66 -4.10 3.42 15.96
N PHE A 67 -4.13 2.19 15.45
CA PHE A 67 -3.48 1.06 16.12
C PHE A 67 -1.95 1.11 16.01
N SER A 68 -1.43 1.49 14.83
CA SER A 68 0.01 1.65 14.57
C SER A 68 0.63 2.67 15.53
N ASP A 69 -0.03 3.80 15.77
CA ASP A 69 0.49 4.82 16.69
C ASP A 69 0.62 4.35 18.14
N ARG A 70 -0.18 3.35 18.57
CA ARG A 70 -0.10 2.75 19.92
C ARG A 70 0.85 1.56 20.03
N THR A 71 1.43 1.11 18.93
CA THR A 71 2.22 -0.13 18.90
C THR A 71 3.70 0.19 18.83
N TRP A 72 4.47 -0.34 19.79
CA TRP A 72 5.93 -0.31 19.73
C TRP A 72 6.48 -1.71 19.98
N HIS A 73 6.62 -2.48 18.90
CA HIS A 73 7.12 -3.84 19.00
C HIS A 73 8.65 -3.84 19.22
N PRO A 74 9.19 -4.60 20.20
CA PRO A 74 10.60 -4.53 20.59
C PRO A 74 11.61 -4.88 19.48
N LYS A 75 11.21 -5.69 18.48
CA LYS A 75 12.08 -6.07 17.34
C LYS A 75 11.70 -5.42 15.99
N LEU A 76 10.44 -5.02 15.83
CA LEU A 76 9.88 -4.61 14.53
C LEU A 76 9.51 -3.12 14.49
N GLY A 77 9.56 -2.44 15.64
CA GLY A 77 9.18 -1.04 15.75
C GLY A 77 7.68 -0.82 15.54
N ARG A 78 7.32 0.37 15.06
CA ARG A 78 5.93 0.85 15.00
C ARG A 78 5.14 0.38 13.77
N ARG A 79 5.71 0.53 12.57
CA ARG A 79 4.97 0.38 11.29
C ARG A 79 5.21 -0.95 10.57
N ARG A 80 6.34 -1.61 10.81
CA ARG A 80 6.71 -2.87 10.14
C ARG A 80 5.80 -4.06 10.49
N PRO A 81 5.28 -4.22 11.74
CA PRO A 81 4.36 -5.31 12.05
C PRO A 81 3.08 -5.27 11.20
N TYR A 82 2.48 -4.09 11.05
CA TYR A 82 1.26 -3.90 10.26
C TYR A 82 1.48 -4.18 8.77
N PHE A 83 2.63 -3.78 8.23
CA PHE A 83 2.99 -4.09 6.85
C PHE A 83 3.19 -5.59 6.64
N LEU A 84 3.87 -6.28 7.55
CA LEU A 84 4.10 -7.73 7.48
C LEU A 84 2.80 -8.53 7.57
N ILE A 85 1.94 -8.21 8.53
CA ILE A 85 0.64 -8.87 8.70
C ILE A 85 -0.21 -8.64 7.44
N GLY A 86 -0.24 -7.41 6.93
CA GLY A 86 -0.93 -7.10 5.68
C GLY A 86 -0.38 -7.89 4.49
N ALA A 87 0.94 -8.02 4.37
CA ALA A 87 1.58 -8.78 3.29
C ALA A 87 1.25 -10.28 3.36
N ILE A 88 1.17 -10.87 4.56
CA ILE A 88 0.82 -12.29 4.75
C ILE A 88 -0.67 -12.53 4.48
N LEU A 89 -1.55 -11.61 4.87
CA LEU A 89 -2.99 -11.76 4.63
C LEU A 89 -3.38 -11.55 3.17
N ALA A 90 -2.58 -10.79 2.42
CA ALA A 90 -2.83 -10.47 1.00
C ALA A 90 -2.04 -11.37 0.02
N SER A 91 -1.19 -12.26 0.53
CA SER A 91 -0.38 -13.20 -0.27
C SER A 91 -1.14 -14.45 -0.68
#